data_AF-A0A936MZK5-F1
#
_entry.id   AF-A0A936MZK5-F1
#
_cell.length_a   1.000
_cell.length_b   1.000
_cell.length_c   1.000
_cell.angle_alpha   90.00
_cell.angle_beta   90.00
_cell.angle_gamma   90.00
#
_symmetry.space_group_name_H-M   'P 1'
#
loop_
_entity.id
_entity.type
_entity.pdbx_description
1 polymer ?
#
loop_
_entity_poly.entity_id
_entity_poly.type
_entity_poly.pdbx_seq_one_letter_code
_entity_poly.pdbx_strand_id
1 'polypeptide(L)'
;MIKHLLFVLLLAWPCASRAQQPNAHAPLNAPTLAVLEANRPPHIEQSKWLKMMEQPANRSLYPLRVTQAMLDTLDTEALDRRFQYVMSAPRTTSAGTGH
;
A
#
# COMPACT_ATOMS: atom_id res chain seq x y z
N MET A 1 8.45 -52.22 7.28
CA MET A 1 7.15 -51.54 7.48
C MET A 1 7.27 -50.11 8.03
N ILE A 2 8.38 -49.38 7.80
CA ILE A 2 8.61 -48.00 8.27
C ILE A 2 8.61 -46.97 7.11
N LYS A 3 8.48 -47.43 5.86
CA LYS A 3 8.60 -46.58 4.66
C LYS A 3 7.30 -45.89 4.24
N HIS A 4 6.15 -46.34 4.77
CA HIS A 4 4.85 -45.73 4.51
C HIS A 4 4.45 -44.66 5.54
N LEU A 5 5.12 -44.64 6.71
CA LEU A 5 4.83 -43.65 7.76
C LEU A 5 5.43 -42.27 7.45
N LEU A 6 6.51 -42.22 6.67
CA LEU A 6 7.17 -40.96 6.29
C LEU A 6 6.43 -40.20 5.18
N PHE A 7 5.61 -40.90 4.39
CA PHE A 7 4.94 -40.32 3.22
C PHE A 7 3.65 -39.58 3.58
N VAL A 8 3.03 -39.92 4.72
CA VAL A 8 1.80 -39.26 5.19
C VAL A 8 2.11 -37.91 5.86
N LEU A 9 3.31 -37.72 6.41
CA LEU A 9 3.71 -36.47 7.07
C LEU A 9 4.03 -35.33 6.09
N LEU A 10 4.26 -35.65 4.81
CA LEU A 10 4.64 -34.68 3.75
C LEU A 10 3.45 -34.11 2.96
N LEU A 11 2.22 -34.62 3.19
CA LEU A 11 1.00 -34.19 2.50
C LEU A 11 0.12 -33.25 3.32
N ALA A 12 0.49 -32.94 4.57
CA ALA A 12 -0.23 -32.02 5.45
C ALA A 12 0.20 -30.55 5.31
N TRP A 13 0.97 -30.22 4.27
CA TRP A 13 1.42 -28.86 3.97
C TRP A 13 0.84 -28.30 2.66
N PRO A 14 -0.49 -28.09 2.59
CA PRO A 14 -0.94 -27.07 1.66
C PRO A 14 -2.13 -26.27 2.21
N CYS A 15 -2.09 -25.71 3.43
CA CYS A 15 -3.17 -24.78 3.78
C CYS A 15 -2.95 -23.82 4.95
N ALA A 16 -1.72 -23.49 5.34
CA ALA A 16 -1.50 -22.48 6.38
C ALA A 16 -1.13 -21.09 5.82
N SER A 17 -1.06 -20.92 4.50
CA SER A 17 -0.92 -19.60 3.87
C SER A 17 -2.28 -18.95 3.65
N ARG A 18 -3.19 -19.03 4.63
CA ARG A 18 -4.30 -18.08 4.69
C ARG A 18 -3.69 -16.77 5.16
N ALA A 19 -3.04 -16.04 4.24
CA ALA A 19 -2.75 -14.64 4.41
C ALA A 19 -4.01 -14.02 5.00
N GLN A 20 -3.92 -13.51 6.24
CA GLN A 20 -5.00 -12.75 6.84
C GLN A 20 -5.31 -11.66 5.82
N GLN A 21 -6.39 -11.81 5.05
CA GLN A 21 -6.88 -10.73 4.22
C GLN A 21 -7.11 -9.60 5.21
N PRO A 22 -6.33 -8.50 5.11
CA PRO A 22 -6.52 -7.36 5.99
C PRO A 22 -7.98 -7.01 5.87
N ASN A 23 -8.70 -6.91 6.99
CA ASN A 23 -10.13 -6.66 6.98
C ASN A 23 -10.39 -5.47 6.04
N ALA A 24 -10.97 -5.73 4.87
CA ALA A 24 -11.08 -4.73 3.82
C ALA A 24 -11.98 -3.55 4.25
N HIS A 25 -12.75 -3.77 5.32
CA HIS A 25 -13.65 -2.83 5.96
C HIS A 25 -13.07 -2.18 7.22
N ALA A 26 -11.82 -2.47 7.62
CA ALA A 26 -11.19 -1.72 8.70
C ALA A 26 -11.05 -0.24 8.29
N PRO A 27 -11.39 0.70 9.19
CA PRO A 27 -11.25 2.12 8.92
C PRO A 27 -9.80 2.47 8.59
N LEU A 28 -9.62 3.45 7.70
CA LEU A 28 -8.29 3.93 7.33
C LEU A 28 -7.65 4.64 8.53
N ASN A 29 -6.38 4.36 8.77
CA ASN A 29 -5.63 5.06 9.80
C ASN A 29 -5.27 6.49 9.34
N ALA A 30 -5.00 7.37 10.32
CA ALA A 30 -4.67 8.77 10.08
C ALA A 30 -3.50 9.00 9.08
N PRO A 31 -2.35 8.30 9.18
CA PRO A 31 -1.26 8.54 8.24
C PRO A 31 -1.64 8.14 6.80
N THR A 32 -2.42 7.08 6.61
CA THR A 32 -2.91 6.69 5.28
C THR A 32 -3.89 7.73 4.72
N LEU A 33 -4.77 8.29 5.55
CA LEU A 33 -5.66 9.37 5.13
C LEU A 33 -4.90 10.62 4.68
N ALA A 34 -3.83 11.00 5.38
CA ALA A 34 -2.99 12.12 4.99
C ALA A 34 -2.30 11.88 3.63
N VAL A 35 -1.78 10.66 3.39
CA VAL A 35 -1.20 10.30 2.09
C VAL A 35 -2.26 10.32 0.98
N LEU A 36 -3.45 9.80 1.25
CA LEU A 36 -4.57 9.82 0.32
C LEU A 36 -4.98 11.25 -0.04
N GLU A 37 -5.04 12.14 0.93
CA GLU A 37 -5.36 13.55 0.71
C GLU A 37 -4.29 14.24 -0.14
N ALA A 38 -3.00 14.01 0.15
CA ALA A 38 -1.89 14.56 -0.61
C ALA A 38 -1.86 14.06 -2.08
N ASN A 39 -2.39 12.86 -2.33
CA ASN A 39 -2.46 12.25 -3.65
C ASN A 39 -3.78 12.48 -4.38
N ARG A 40 -4.73 13.20 -3.77
CA ARG A 40 -6.03 13.49 -4.38
C ARG A 40 -5.84 14.27 -5.68
N PRO A 41 -6.39 13.80 -6.82
CA PRO A 41 -6.40 14.59 -8.04
C PRO A 41 -7.15 15.92 -7.83
N PRO A 42 -6.65 17.05 -8.36
CA PRO A 42 -7.17 18.38 -8.04
C PRO A 42 -8.65 18.57 -8.41
N HIS A 43 -9.12 17.85 -9.41
CA HIS A 43 -10.50 17.91 -9.94
C HIS A 43 -11.47 16.93 -9.28
N ILE A 44 -11.04 16.15 -8.29
CA ILE A 44 -11.90 15.16 -7.61
C ILE A 44 -12.13 15.61 -6.16
N GLU A 45 -13.39 15.77 -5.75
CA GLU A 45 -13.75 16.03 -4.36
C GLU A 45 -13.18 15.01 -3.38
N GLN A 46 -12.76 15.45 -2.19
CA GLN A 46 -12.09 14.59 -1.21
C GLN A 46 -12.95 13.37 -0.81
N SER A 47 -14.23 13.58 -0.54
CA SER A 47 -15.16 12.51 -0.18
C SER A 47 -15.31 11.47 -1.31
N LYS A 48 -15.36 11.93 -2.57
CA LYS A 48 -15.43 11.06 -3.75
C LYS A 48 -14.13 10.28 -3.93
N TRP A 49 -12.99 10.92 -3.74
CA TRP A 49 -11.68 10.27 -3.79
C TRP A 49 -11.55 9.17 -2.74
N LEU A 50 -11.86 9.46 -1.47
CA LEU A 50 -11.82 8.48 -0.39
C LEU A 50 -12.73 7.29 -0.67
N LYS A 51 -13.96 7.54 -1.16
CA LYS A 51 -14.90 6.48 -1.55
C LYS A 51 -14.38 5.62 -2.70
N MET A 52 -13.68 6.21 -3.68
CA MET A 52 -13.03 5.42 -4.74
C MET A 52 -11.95 4.50 -4.15
N MET A 53 -11.20 4.97 -3.17
CA MET A 53 -10.10 4.23 -2.53
C MET A 53 -10.56 3.13 -1.57
N GLU A 54 -11.85 3.08 -1.22
CA GLU A 54 -12.45 1.93 -0.54
C GLU A 54 -12.44 0.68 -1.44
N GLN A 55 -12.51 0.84 -2.77
CA GLN A 55 -12.48 -0.27 -3.71
C GLN A 55 -11.06 -0.82 -3.88
N PRO A 56 -10.80 -2.11 -3.61
CA PRO A 56 -9.45 -2.68 -3.68
C PRO A 56 -8.79 -2.55 -5.05
N ALA A 57 -9.56 -2.63 -6.14
CA ALA A 57 -9.06 -2.45 -7.50
C ALA A 57 -8.41 -1.06 -7.70
N ASN A 58 -9.05 -0.01 -7.18
CA ASN A 58 -8.55 1.36 -7.34
C ASN A 58 -7.24 1.60 -6.58
N ARG A 59 -7.02 0.91 -5.44
CA ARG A 59 -5.76 1.01 -4.68
C ARG A 59 -4.54 0.54 -5.46
N SER A 60 -4.76 -0.34 -6.44
CA SER A 60 -3.70 -0.81 -7.35
C SER A 60 -3.58 0.05 -8.60
N LEU A 61 -4.69 0.61 -9.09
CA LEU A 61 -4.71 1.50 -10.25
C LEU A 61 -4.14 2.90 -9.95
N TYR A 62 -4.19 3.32 -8.68
CA TYR A 62 -3.70 4.62 -8.24
C TYR A 62 -2.66 4.45 -7.12
N PRO A 63 -1.41 4.09 -7.46
CA PRO A 63 -0.32 4.05 -6.48
C PRO A 63 -0.13 5.43 -5.83
N LEU A 64 0.00 5.44 -4.50
CA LEU A 64 0.15 6.66 -3.72
C LEU A 64 1.60 7.10 -3.71
N ARG A 65 1.84 8.31 -4.20
CA ARG A 65 3.15 8.95 -4.21
C ARG A 65 3.47 9.46 -2.82
N VAL A 66 4.62 9.03 -2.29
CA VAL A 66 5.17 9.53 -1.03
C VAL A 66 6.44 10.31 -1.34
N THR A 67 6.54 11.51 -0.79
CA THR A 67 7.74 12.36 -0.91
C THR A 67 8.58 12.26 0.36
N GLN A 68 9.86 12.65 0.28
CA GLN A 68 10.72 12.67 1.47
C GLN A 68 10.13 13.53 2.60
N ALA A 69 9.61 14.72 2.28
CA ALA A 69 8.96 15.60 3.26
C ALA A 69 7.75 14.95 3.96
N MET A 70 7.02 14.08 3.27
CA MET A 70 5.95 13.29 3.90
C MET A 70 6.54 12.23 4.84
N LEU A 71 7.61 11.53 4.45
CA LEU A 71 8.27 10.54 5.33
C LEU A 71 8.86 11.18 6.59
N ASP A 72 9.31 12.43 6.50
CA ASP A 72 9.86 13.16 7.65
C ASP A 72 8.80 13.50 8.71
N THR A 73 7.51 13.40 8.37
CA THR A 73 6.38 13.78 9.24
C THR A 73 5.41 12.64 9.53
N LEU A 74 5.38 11.60 8.68
CA LEU A 74 4.47 10.47 8.81
C LEU A 74 5.10 9.33 9.60
N ASP A 75 4.28 8.67 10.43
CA ASP A 75 4.61 7.35 10.94
C ASP A 75 4.45 6.31 9.82
N THR A 76 5.57 5.94 9.22
CA THR A 76 5.63 5.06 8.05
C THR A 76 5.28 3.60 8.38
N GLU A 77 5.57 3.16 9.60
CA GLU A 77 5.25 1.81 10.08
C GLU A 77 3.73 1.63 10.25
N ALA A 78 3.02 2.72 10.50
CA ALA A 78 1.58 2.76 10.59
C ALA A 78 0.86 2.86 9.23
N LEU A 79 1.58 2.95 8.09
CA LEU A 79 0.92 3.00 6.78
C LEU A 79 0.16 1.71 6.47
N ASP A 80 -1.04 1.86 5.90
CA ASP A 80 -1.92 0.75 5.61
C ASP A 80 -1.40 -0.07 4.42
N ARG A 81 -1.00 -1.31 4.69
CA ARG A 81 -0.43 -2.25 3.72
C ARG A 81 -1.39 -2.65 2.60
N ARG A 82 -2.68 -2.26 2.68
CA ARG A 82 -3.65 -2.44 1.59
C ARG A 82 -3.39 -1.51 0.40
N PHE A 83 -2.56 -0.49 0.55
CA PHE A 83 -2.21 0.48 -0.49
C PHE A 83 -0.82 0.25 -1.04
N GLN A 84 -0.62 0.66 -2.29
CA GLN A 84 0.69 0.68 -2.92
C GLN A 84 1.29 2.07 -2.77
N TYR A 85 2.47 2.15 -2.15
CA TYR A 85 3.21 3.40 -1.97
C TYR A 85 4.43 3.41 -2.88
N VAL A 86 4.63 4.52 -3.59
CA VAL A 86 5.76 4.72 -4.48
C VAL A 86 6.51 5.99 -4.10
N MET A 87 7.84 5.87 -3.96
CA MET A 87 8.68 7.04 -3.70
C MET A 87 8.64 7.96 -4.92
N SER A 88 8.24 9.21 -4.73
CA SER A 88 8.46 10.23 -5.74
C SER A 88 9.89 10.70 -5.65
N ALA A 89 10.62 10.61 -6.76
CA ALA A 89 11.97 11.15 -6.85
C ALA A 89 11.96 12.63 -6.40
N PRO A 90 12.98 13.07 -5.64
CA PRO A 90 13.15 14.48 -5.39
C PRO A 90 13.19 15.18 -6.74
N ARG A 91 12.48 16.31 -6.85
CA ARG A 91 12.52 17.14 -8.05
C ARG A 91 13.96 17.65 -8.15
N THR A 92 14.84 16.94 -8.86
CA THR A 92 16.15 17.47 -9.23
C THR A 92 15.84 18.56 -10.24
N THR A 93 15.74 19.78 -9.74
CA THR A 93 15.71 20.98 -10.56
C THR A 93 16.99 20.92 -11.38
N SER A 94 16.87 20.52 -12.65
CA SER A 94 17.95 20.62 -13.63
C SER A 94 18.17 22.10 -13.88
N ALA A 95 18.87 22.75 -12.95
CA ALA A 95 19.54 24.01 -13.18
C ALA A 95 20.79 23.70 -14.05
N GLY A 96 20.53 23.31 -15.29
CA GLY A 96 21.51 23.26 -16.36
C GLY A 96 21.55 24.62 -17.02
N THR A 97 22.35 25.50 -16.43
CA THR A 97 22.79 26.80 -16.93
C THR A 97 23.20 26.72 -18.40
N GLY A 98 22.81 27.74 -19.16
CA GLY A 98 23.15 27.86 -20.56
C GLY A 98 24.65 27.96 -20.84
N HIS A 99 24.98 27.70 -22.11
CA HIS A 99 26.03 28.40 -22.82
C HIS A 99 25.68 28.48 -24.30
#